data_AF-A0A183EVB6-F1
#
_entry.id   AF-A0A183EVB6-F1
#
_cell.length_a   1.000
_cell.length_b   1.000
_cell.length_c   1.000
_cell.angle_alpha   90.00
_cell.angle_beta   90.00
_cell.angle_gamma   90.00
#
_symmetry.space_group_name_H-M   'P 1'
#
loop_
_entity.id
_entity.type
_entity.pdbx_description
1 polymer ?
#
loop_
_entity_poly.entity_id
_entity_poly.type
_entity_poly.pdbx_seq_one_letter_code
_entity_poly.pdbx_strand_id
1 'polypeptide(L)'
;MDLYSHLVPVYDIEPLEKVTDAYLDQYLWYEADKRRLFPNWIKPSDTEPPPLLVYKWCQGINNLQEVWDTSEGECDVMLEARLEKVYEKMDLTLLNRLLRLQNPLALLYYMFSINKSKKKKTTRLK
;
A
#
# COMPACT_ATOMS: atom_id res chain seq x y z
N MET A 1 6.79 17.30 -8.49
CA MET A 1 8.25 17.36 -8.34
C MET A 1 8.86 16.73 -9.57
N ASP A 2 9.80 17.44 -10.20
CA ASP A 2 10.50 16.95 -11.38
C ASP A 2 11.73 16.16 -10.96
N LEU A 3 11.83 14.90 -11.42
CA LEU A 3 12.96 14.01 -11.16
C LEU A 3 13.81 13.81 -12.42
N TYR A 4 13.66 14.68 -13.43
CA TYR A 4 14.34 14.66 -14.74
C TYR A 4 14.13 13.40 -15.59
N SER A 5 13.44 12.39 -15.04
CA SER A 5 13.08 11.12 -15.69
C SER A 5 11.57 10.90 -15.70
N HIS A 6 10.89 11.34 -14.65
CA HIS A 6 9.45 11.26 -14.52
C HIS A 6 8.96 12.38 -13.58
N LEU A 7 7.67 12.71 -13.72
CA LEU A 7 7.02 13.70 -12.88
C LEU A 7 6.26 12.99 -11.76
N VAL A 8 6.51 13.42 -10.53
CA VAL A 8 5.75 12.95 -9.36
C VAL A 8 4.72 14.03 -8.98
N PRO A 9 3.41 13.69 -8.88
CA PRO A 9 2.40 14.63 -8.44
C PRO A 9 2.64 15.00 -6.96
N VAL A 10 2.66 16.30 -6.66
CA VAL A 10 2.73 16.82 -5.28
C VAL A 10 1.41 17.50 -4.99
N TYR A 11 0.73 17.06 -3.93
CA TYR A 11 -0.57 17.59 -3.53
C TYR A 11 -0.39 18.58 -2.40
N ASP A 12 -0.95 19.78 -2.56
CA ASP A 12 -1.06 20.73 -1.45
C ASP A 12 -2.43 20.59 -0.77
N ILE A 13 -2.39 20.59 0.56
CA ILE A 13 -3.52 20.33 1.45
C ILE A 13 -3.57 21.49 2.45
N GLU A 14 -4.74 21.82 2.97
CA GLU A 14 -4.85 22.86 3.99
C GLU A 14 -4.16 22.44 5.31
N PRO A 15 -3.43 23.31 6.02
CA PRO A 15 -2.72 22.93 7.24
C PRO A 15 -3.62 22.32 8.32
N LEU A 16 -4.85 22.83 8.48
CA LEU A 16 -5.81 22.29 9.45
C LEU A 16 -6.22 20.85 9.08
N GLU A 17 -6.47 20.58 7.80
CA GLU A 17 -6.76 19.24 7.29
C GLU A 17 -5.54 18.30 7.44
N LYS A 18 -4.30 18.81 7.27
CA LYS A 18 -3.08 18.00 7.46
C LYS A 18 -2.96 17.47 8.89
N VAL A 19 -3.29 18.28 9.89
CA VAL A 19 -3.21 17.85 11.30
C VAL A 19 -4.20 16.72 11.58
N THR A 20 -5.44 16.85 11.08
CA THR A 20 -6.46 15.80 11.24
C THR A 20 -6.13 14.53 10.45
N ASP A 21 -5.62 14.67 9.22
CA ASP A 21 -5.18 13.53 8.40
C ASP A 21 -4.00 12.80 9.05
N ALA A 22 -3.04 13.53 9.64
CA ALA A 22 -1.88 12.94 10.32
C ALA A 22 -2.29 12.18 11.59
N TYR A 23 -3.21 12.73 12.39
CA TYR A 23 -3.73 12.04 13.57
C TYR A 23 -4.49 10.77 13.18
N LEU A 24 -5.31 10.86 12.13
CA LEU A 24 -6.08 9.73 11.61
C LEU A 24 -5.18 8.60 11.13
N ASP A 25 -4.13 8.91 10.37
CA ASP A 25 -3.18 7.92 9.86
C ASP A 25 -2.51 7.15 11.01
N GLN A 26 -2.02 7.86 12.03
CA GLN A 26 -1.41 7.23 13.20
C GLN A 26 -2.39 6.31 13.94
N TYR A 27 -3.63 6.77 14.14
CA TYR A 27 -4.65 5.97 14.81
C TYR A 27 -4.99 4.69 14.03
N LEU A 28 -5.16 4.80 12.71
CA LEU A 28 -5.49 3.64 11.86
C LEU A 28 -4.36 2.61 11.86
N TRP A 29 -3.10 3.03 11.74
CA TRP A 29 -1.97 2.10 11.77
C TRP A 29 -1.84 1.41 13.13
N TYR A 30 -2.01 2.14 14.23
CA TYR A 30 -1.99 1.56 15.57
C TYR A 30 -3.09 0.51 15.76
N GLU A 31 -4.34 0.80 15.35
CA GLU A 31 -5.42 -0.18 15.45
C GLU A 31 -5.24 -1.37 14.49
N ALA A 32 -4.70 -1.12 13.30
CA ALA A 32 -4.44 -2.17 12.30
C ALA A 32 -3.42 -3.19 12.81
N ASP A 33 -2.31 -2.74 13.41
CA ASP A 33 -1.30 -3.63 13.98
C ASP A 33 -1.83 -4.40 15.20
N LYS A 34 -2.55 -3.70 16.09
CA LYS A 34 -3.19 -4.32 17.27
C LYS A 34 -4.14 -5.46 16.89
N ARG A 35 -4.86 -5.32 15.76
CA ARG A 35 -5.79 -6.33 15.23
C ARG A 35 -5.12 -7.30 14.25
N ARG A 36 -3.82 -7.16 13.97
CA ARG A 36 -3.08 -7.91 12.95
C ARG A 36 -3.79 -7.94 11.60
N LEU A 37 -4.30 -6.77 11.17
CA LEU A 37 -5.06 -6.62 9.94
C LEU A 37 -4.23 -6.98 8.70
N PHE A 38 -2.96 -6.59 8.70
CA PHE A 38 -2.07 -6.82 7.57
C PHE A 38 -1.22 -8.08 7.79
N PRO A 39 -1.30 -9.08 6.89
CA PRO A 39 -0.42 -10.25 6.95
C PRO A 39 1.02 -9.93 6.58
N ASN A 40 1.95 -10.81 6.97
CA ASN A 40 3.40 -10.60 6.88
C ASN A 40 3.96 -10.39 5.45
N TRP A 41 3.23 -10.75 4.40
CA TRP A 41 3.66 -10.55 3.01
C TRP A 41 3.42 -9.11 2.51
N ILE A 42 2.67 -8.29 3.25
CA ILE A 42 2.52 -6.87 2.92
C ILE A 42 3.78 -6.14 3.35
N LYS A 43 4.49 -5.56 2.37
CA LYS A 43 5.71 -4.77 2.56
C LYS A 43 5.51 -3.40 1.91
N PRO A 44 6.10 -2.32 2.46
CA PRO A 44 7.08 -2.25 3.55
C PRO A 44 6.49 -2.51 4.95
N SER A 45 7.32 -2.96 5.89
CA SER A 45 6.96 -3.18 7.31
C SER A 45 7.97 -2.47 8.22
N ASP A 46 7.51 -1.94 9.36
CA ASP A 46 8.35 -1.23 10.33
C ASP A 46 9.42 -2.13 11.00
N THR A 47 9.29 -3.45 10.86
CA THR A 47 10.20 -4.42 11.48
C THR A 47 11.55 -4.54 10.76
N GLU A 48 11.65 -4.11 9.51
CA GLU A 48 12.85 -4.34 8.70
C GLU A 48 13.08 -3.29 7.61
N PRO A 49 14.33 -2.87 7.39
CA PRO A 49 14.67 -2.01 6.28
C PRO A 49 14.69 -2.79 4.94
N PRO A 50 14.56 -2.11 3.78
CA PRO A 50 14.51 -2.77 2.48
C PRO A 50 15.69 -3.72 2.16
N PRO A 51 16.95 -3.41 2.51
CA PRO A 51 18.05 -4.36 2.28
C PRO A 51 17.91 -5.65 3.10
N LEU A 52 17.36 -5.57 4.32
CA LEU A 52 17.13 -6.75 5.16
C LEU A 52 15.99 -7.59 4.62
N LEU A 53 14.97 -6.98 4.02
CA LEU A 53 13.90 -7.70 3.34
C LEU A 53 14.45 -8.56 2.19
N VAL A 54 15.33 -8.00 1.35
CA VAL A 54 15.97 -8.75 0.26
C VAL A 54 16.81 -9.90 0.82
N TYR A 55 17.56 -9.66 1.89
CA TYR A 55 18.32 -10.71 2.56
C TYR A 55 17.44 -11.86 3.06
N LYS A 56 16.35 -11.55 3.78
CA LYS A 56 15.41 -12.56 4.27
C LYS A 56 14.69 -13.29 3.14
N TRP A 57 14.40 -12.62 2.03
CA TRP A 57 13.82 -13.25 0.85
C TRP A 57 14.76 -14.29 0.23
N CYS A 58 16.03 -13.92 0.00
CA CYS A 58 17.05 -14.84 -0.49
C CYS A 58 17.26 -16.03 0.47
N GLN A 59 17.32 -15.75 1.78
CA GLN A 59 17.43 -16.79 2.80
C GLN A 59 16.18 -17.69 2.82
N GLY A 60 14.98 -17.13 2.64
CA GLY A 60 13.72 -17.86 2.60
C GLY A 60 13.68 -18.86 1.45
N ILE A 61 14.10 -18.45 0.25
CA ILE A 61 14.21 -19.34 -0.92
C ILE A 61 15.21 -20.46 -0.65
N ASN A 62 16.39 -20.13 -0.14
CA ASN A 62 17.44 -21.11 0.08
C ASN A 62 17.11 -22.14 1.18
N ASN A 63 16.18 -21.81 2.08
CA ASN A 63 15.71 -22.71 3.13
C ASN A 63 14.55 -23.62 2.69
N LEU A 64 14.09 -23.53 1.44
CA LEU A 64 13.09 -24.45 0.89
C LEU A 64 13.70 -25.83 0.67
N GLN A 65 12.89 -26.87 0.86
CA GLN A 65 13.33 -28.25 0.65
C GLN A 65 13.54 -28.50 -0.85
N GLU A 66 14.70 -29.08 -1.20
CA GLU A 66 15.03 -29.55 -2.56
C GLU A 66 14.87 -28.49 -3.66
N VAL A 67 14.86 -27.21 -3.31
CA VAL A 67 14.62 -26.10 -4.26
C VAL A 67 15.64 -26.06 -5.40
N TRP A 68 16.87 -26.49 -5.15
CA TRP A 68 17.94 -26.54 -6.15
C TRP A 68 18.09 -27.91 -6.81
N ASP A 69 17.29 -28.91 -6.43
CA ASP A 69 17.28 -30.21 -7.08
C ASP A 69 16.47 -30.11 -8.39
N THR A 70 17.06 -30.60 -9.47
CA THR A 70 16.48 -30.58 -10.83
C THR A 70 16.61 -31.93 -11.51
N SER A 71 16.85 -32.99 -10.72
CA SER A 71 17.11 -34.33 -11.21
C SER A 71 15.89 -35.03 -11.83
N GLU A 72 14.66 -34.65 -11.47
CA GLU A 72 13.41 -35.19 -12.04
C GLU A 72 12.74 -34.22 -13.04
N GLY A 73 13.46 -33.18 -13.48
CA GLY A 73 12.95 -32.19 -14.42
C GLY A 73 12.18 -31.04 -13.76
N GLU A 74 12.46 -30.78 -12.48
CA GLU A 74 11.90 -29.65 -11.74
C GLU A 74 12.36 -28.31 -12.31
N CYS A 75 11.57 -27.25 -12.07
CA CYS A 75 11.84 -25.89 -12.54
C CYS A 75 11.37 -24.86 -11.51
N ASP A 76 12.27 -23.94 -11.14
CA ASP A 76 11.93 -22.75 -10.38
C ASP A 76 11.43 -21.62 -11.27
N VAL A 77 10.40 -20.92 -10.82
CA VAL A 77 9.84 -19.75 -11.52
C VAL A 77 9.72 -18.58 -10.56
N MET A 78 10.43 -17.50 -10.87
CA MET A 78 10.29 -16.22 -10.16
C MET A 78 9.47 -15.25 -11.02
N LEU A 79 8.39 -14.71 -10.47
CA LEU A 79 7.56 -13.71 -11.12
C LEU A 79 7.65 -12.38 -10.37
N GLU A 80 8.17 -11.35 -11.06
CA GLU A 80 8.08 -9.97 -10.61
C GLU A 80 7.17 -9.19 -11.56
N ALA A 81 6.14 -8.55 -11.01
CA ALA A 81 5.23 -7.72 -11.77
C ALA A 81 4.81 -6.49 -10.97
N ARG A 82 4.55 -5.38 -11.67
CA ARG A 82 3.98 -4.17 -11.08
C ARG A 82 2.52 -4.06 -11.47
N LEU A 83 1.65 -3.83 -10.49
CA LEU A 83 0.25 -3.55 -10.76
C LEU A 83 0.11 -2.13 -11.32
N GLU A 84 -0.17 -2.03 -12.62
CA GLU A 84 -0.25 -0.74 -13.29
C GLU A 84 -1.53 0.04 -12.95
N LYS A 85 -1.39 1.36 -12.81
CA LYS A 85 -2.50 2.33 -12.67
C LYS A 85 -3.47 2.02 -11.53
N VAL A 86 -3.03 1.35 -10.46
CA VAL A 86 -3.87 1.03 -9.29
C VAL A 86 -4.49 2.29 -8.69
N TYR A 87 -3.68 3.34 -8.51
CA TYR A 87 -4.15 4.62 -7.96
C TYR A 87 -5.20 5.32 -8.84
N GLU A 88 -5.07 5.20 -10.16
CA GLU A 88 -6.00 5.83 -11.11
C GLU A 88 -7.30 5.04 -11.23
N LYS A 89 -7.20 3.71 -11.36
CA LYS A 89 -8.32 2.79 -11.60
C LYS A 89 -9.10 2.40 -10.34
N MET A 90 -8.72 2.91 -9.18
CA MET A 90 -9.43 2.63 -7.92
C MET A 90 -10.84 3.23 -7.92
N ASP A 91 -11.87 2.37 -7.92
CA ASP A 91 -13.26 2.80 -7.74
C ASP A 91 -13.54 3.16 -6.28
N LEU A 92 -13.98 4.40 -6.07
CA LEU A 92 -14.31 4.91 -4.75
C LEU A 92 -15.54 4.19 -4.16
N THR A 93 -16.50 3.75 -4.98
CA THR A 93 -17.71 3.09 -4.46
C THR A 93 -17.39 1.72 -3.86
N LEU A 94 -16.52 0.96 -4.53
CA LEU A 94 -15.98 -0.29 -4.02
C LEU A 94 -15.11 -0.06 -2.78
N LEU A 95 -14.22 0.93 -2.81
CA LEU A 95 -13.37 1.28 -1.67
C LEU A 95 -14.19 1.60 -0.41
N ASN A 96 -15.28 2.37 -0.54
CA ASN A 96 -16.18 2.68 0.56
C ASN A 96 -16.82 1.42 1.16
N ARG A 97 -17.20 0.44 0.33
CA ARG A 97 -17.75 -0.83 0.82
C ARG A 97 -16.70 -1.66 1.55
N LEU A 98 -15.47 -1.73 1.04
CA LEU A 98 -14.37 -2.48 1.67
C LEU A 98 -13.96 -1.87 3.01
N LEU A 99 -13.82 -0.54 3.07
CA LEU A 99 -13.49 0.14 4.33
C LEU A 99 -14.57 -0.09 5.40
N ARG A 100 -15.83 -0.33 5.00
CA ARG A 100 -16.97 -0.47 5.95
C ARG A 100 -16.90 -1.78 6.72
N LEU A 101 -16.17 -2.74 6.19
CA LEU A 101 -15.94 -4.02 6.85
C LEU A 101 -15.01 -3.86 8.05
N GLN A 102 -14.07 -2.90 8.01
CA GLN A 102 -13.00 -2.81 9.00
C GLN A 102 -13.17 -1.66 10.00
N ASN A 103 -13.69 -0.51 9.55
CA ASN A 103 -13.71 0.74 10.31
C ASN A 103 -15.12 1.16 10.71
N PRO A 104 -15.28 1.87 11.85
CA PRO A 104 -16.56 2.45 12.23
C PRO A 104 -17.00 3.52 11.21
N LEU A 105 -18.33 3.66 11.07
CA LEU A 105 -18.99 4.42 10.01
C LEU A 105 -18.46 5.87 9.87
N ALA A 106 -18.11 6.54 10.97
CA ALA A 106 -17.72 7.95 11.01
C ALA A 106 -16.34 8.23 10.38
N LEU A 107 -15.32 7.43 10.72
CA LEU A 107 -13.96 7.53 10.17
C LEU A 107 -13.98 7.32 8.65
N LEU A 108 -14.90 6.49 8.20
CA LEU A 108 -15.04 6.10 6.81
C LEU A 108 -15.66 7.19 5.93
N TYR A 109 -16.68 7.88 6.43
CA TYR A 109 -17.25 9.03 5.73
C TYR A 109 -16.21 10.14 5.50
N TYR A 110 -15.32 10.36 6.47
CA TYR A 110 -14.22 11.32 6.36
C TYR A 110 -13.18 10.92 5.30
N MET A 111 -12.71 9.66 5.34
CA MET A 111 -11.77 9.15 4.32
C MET A 111 -12.35 9.20 2.90
N PHE A 112 -13.65 8.90 2.76
CA PHE A 112 -14.33 8.90 1.46
C PHE A 112 -14.59 10.32 0.93
N SER A 113 -14.97 11.28 1.79
CA SER A 113 -15.22 12.66 1.39
C SER A 113 -13.93 13.34 0.92
N ILE A 114 -12.81 13.10 1.61
CA ILE A 114 -11.50 13.64 1.26
C ILE A 114 -11.01 13.07 -0.07
N ASN A 115 -11.12 11.76 -0.27
CA ASN A 115 -10.69 11.16 -1.54
C ASN A 115 -11.54 11.63 -2.73
N LYS A 116 -12.83 11.89 -2.53
CA LYS A 116 -13.68 12.53 -3.54
C LYS A 116 -13.25 13.97 -3.84
N SER A 117 -12.90 14.76 -2.81
CA SER A 117 -12.39 16.12 -2.97
C SER A 117 -11.06 16.14 -3.73
N LYS A 118 -10.12 15.25 -3.34
CA LYS A 118 -8.80 15.10 -3.97
C LYS A 118 -8.93 14.66 -5.44
N LYS A 119 -9.74 13.64 -5.78
CA LYS A 119 -9.98 13.23 -7.19
C LYS A 119 -10.59 14.33 -8.05
N LYS A 120 -11.54 15.12 -7.52
CA LYS A 120 -12.16 16.26 -8.24
C LYS A 120 -11.16 17.38 -8.53
N LYS A 121 -10.21 17.64 -7.61
CA LYS A 121 -9.14 18.63 -7.84
C LYS A 121 -8.16 18.15 -8.92
N THR A 122 -7.83 16.86 -8.97
CA THR A 122 -6.95 16.29 -10.01
C THR A 122 -7.59 16.29 -11.41
N THR A 123 -8.92 16.19 -11.52
CA THR A 123 -9.61 16.24 -12.83
C THR A 123 -9.78 17.65 -13.40
N ARG A 124 -9.72 18.70 -12.57
CA ARG A 124 -9.78 20.11 -13.00
C ARG A 124 -8.45 20.68 -13.47
N LEU A 125 -7.34 19.97 -13.25
CA LEU A 125 -5.98 20.39 -13.60
C LEU A 125 -5.46 19.69 -14.88
N LYS A 126 -6.33 19.04 -15.65
CA LYS A 126 -6.05 18.53 -17.00
C LYS A 126 -6.81 19.35 -18.03
#